data_AF-A0A1L8PLS7-F1
#
_entry.id   AF-A0A1L8PLS7-F1
#
_cell.length_a   1.000
_cell.length_b   1.000
_cell.length_c   1.000
_cell.angle_alpha   90.00
_cell.angle_beta   90.00
_cell.angle_gamma   90.00
#
_symmetry.space_group_name_H-M   'P 1'
#
loop_
_entity.id
_entity.type
_entity.pdbx_description
1 polymer ?
#
loop_
_entity_poly.entity_id
_entity_poly.type
_entity_poly.pdbx_seq_one_letter_code
_entity_poly.pdbx_strand_id
1 'polypeptide(L)'
;MDREFIVFRKEKFIYIEYINGERARSIVNSNKFEKIDRAYTLTKNELGIIKKTLIPYTFSNEIEVSPSYYYKKSLEYMRDANRECYRSYLDNLQKKVGPLTPEGLGKLSSKKNGIRGIYVIHNHKKEKYYVGQAKKLYVRAIMHFRENRGNNLVYNDYTSGDKFTIYLIPLEKTNCSSLNELEDIAIRAYEAFTLGYNKVPGNILDKPIFKSAEYLEVAELIVNRIKDTQWFAEISNDNKRIKYTRHFLKEWDLPQDLHFVHTFPKMIKVYQKKKKKFPKN
;
A
#
# COMPACT_ATOMS: atom_id res chain seq x y z
N MET A 1 3.15 -19.72 -3.77
CA MET A 1 4.18 -20.11 -4.75
C MET A 1 4.54 -18.86 -5.52
N ASP A 2 5.43 -18.04 -4.96
CA ASP A 2 5.94 -16.82 -5.60
C ASP A 2 6.91 -17.26 -6.70
N ARG A 3 6.37 -17.44 -7.91
CA ARG A 3 7.19 -17.82 -9.06
C ARG A 3 7.77 -16.54 -9.66
N GLU A 4 8.91 -16.14 -9.13
CA GLU A 4 9.86 -15.24 -9.79
C GLU A 4 10.40 -15.96 -11.03
N PHE A 5 9.74 -15.82 -12.18
CA PHE A 5 10.28 -16.31 -13.44
C PHE A 5 10.81 -15.17 -14.29
N ILE A 6 12.07 -15.32 -14.69
CA ILE A 6 12.67 -14.67 -15.85
C ILE A 6 12.07 -15.35 -17.09
N VAL A 7 11.25 -14.64 -17.86
CA VAL A 7 10.73 -15.16 -19.14
C VAL A 7 11.72 -14.80 -20.24
N PHE A 8 12.43 -15.79 -20.75
CA PHE A 8 13.30 -15.67 -21.92
C PHE A 8 12.46 -15.71 -23.19
N ARG A 9 12.53 -14.65 -24.01
CA ARG A 9 12.11 -14.71 -25.42
C ARG A 9 13.15 -14.00 -26.27
N LYS A 10 13.69 -14.72 -27.24
CA LYS A 10 14.69 -14.24 -28.21
C LYS A 10 14.25 -12.89 -28.80
N GLU A 11 15.20 -11.94 -28.82
CA GLU A 11 15.30 -10.75 -29.68
C GLU A 11 14.80 -9.36 -29.23
N LYS A 12 14.25 -9.16 -28.02
CA LYS A 12 14.11 -7.80 -27.43
C LYS A 12 14.28 -7.82 -25.91
N PHE A 13 15.28 -7.11 -25.39
CA PHE A 13 15.48 -6.97 -23.94
C PHE A 13 14.33 -6.16 -23.32
N ILE A 14 13.47 -6.81 -22.54
CA ILE A 14 12.53 -6.15 -21.64
C ILE A 14 13.00 -6.48 -20.23
N TYR A 15 13.77 -5.58 -19.61
CA TYR A 15 14.07 -5.68 -18.19
C TYR A 15 12.81 -5.37 -17.39
N ILE A 16 12.48 -6.23 -16.44
CA ILE A 16 11.34 -6.08 -15.55
C ILE A 16 11.90 -5.86 -14.15
N GLU A 17 12.01 -4.59 -13.74
CA GLU A 17 12.33 -4.26 -12.36
C GLU A 17 11.03 -4.14 -11.55
N TYR A 18 11.01 -4.67 -10.34
CA TYR A 18 9.90 -4.48 -9.41
C TYR A 18 10.28 -3.40 -8.39
N ILE A 19 9.74 -2.20 -8.56
CA ILE A 19 9.96 -1.08 -7.62
C ILE A 19 8.66 -0.88 -6.83
N ASN A 20 8.73 -1.01 -5.50
CA ASN A 20 7.56 -0.95 -4.63
C ASN A 20 6.47 -1.95 -5.03
N GLY A 21 6.85 -3.19 -5.39
CA GLY A 21 5.93 -4.27 -5.73
C GLY A 21 5.22 -4.15 -7.09
N GLU A 22 5.56 -3.15 -7.90
CA GLU A 22 4.98 -2.93 -9.23
C GLU A 22 6.03 -3.15 -10.32
N ARG A 23 5.61 -3.78 -11.42
CA ARG A 23 6.44 -3.98 -12.61
C ARG A 23 6.71 -2.62 -13.29
N ALA A 24 7.96 -2.18 -13.25
CA ALA A 24 8.44 -1.06 -14.05
C ALA A 24 8.55 -1.52 -15.52
N ARG A 25 7.90 -0.78 -16.43
CA ARG A 25 8.14 -0.85 -17.88
C ARG A 25 8.56 0.54 -18.33
N SER A 26 9.75 0.70 -18.90
CA SER A 26 10.10 1.93 -19.60
C SER A 26 9.54 1.86 -21.03
N ILE A 27 8.63 2.77 -21.36
CA ILE A 27 8.30 3.09 -22.75
C ILE A 27 8.59 4.59 -22.88
N VAL A 28 9.62 4.92 -23.65
CA VAL A 28 10.01 6.30 -23.94
C VAL A 28 9.08 6.82 -25.02
N ASN A 29 7.95 7.42 -24.62
CA ASN A 29 7.12 8.20 -25.53
C ASN A 29 7.22 9.68 -25.18
N SER A 30 7.88 10.43 -26.06
CA SER A 30 8.03 11.88 -25.99
C SER A 30 6.78 12.57 -26.51
N ASN A 31 5.82 12.88 -25.63
CA ASN A 31 4.79 13.86 -25.94
C ASN A 31 5.10 15.16 -25.19
N LYS A 32 5.09 16.27 -25.95
CA LYS A 32 5.25 17.65 -25.46
C LYS A 32 4.27 17.91 -24.31
N PHE A 33 4.80 18.08 -23.11
CA PHE A 33 4.15 18.93 -22.12
C PHE A 33 4.43 20.37 -22.56
N GLU A 34 3.40 21.20 -22.65
CA GLU A 34 3.58 22.64 -22.81
C GLU A 34 4.53 23.14 -21.71
N LYS A 35 5.46 23.99 -22.11
CA LYS A 35 6.52 24.56 -21.27
C LYS A 35 5.84 25.26 -20.10
N ILE A 36 5.85 24.63 -18.93
CA ILE A 36 5.31 25.25 -17.72
C ILE A 36 6.36 26.29 -17.31
N ASP A 37 6.04 27.57 -17.46
CA ASP A 37 6.88 28.63 -16.90
C ASP A 37 7.15 28.34 -15.43
N ARG A 38 8.41 28.54 -15.01
CA ARG A 38 8.97 28.13 -13.71
C ARG A 38 8.09 28.58 -12.54
N ALA A 39 7.13 27.75 -12.14
CA ALA A 39 6.23 28.06 -11.03
C ALA A 39 6.95 28.05 -9.65
N TYR A 40 8.22 27.63 -9.63
CA TYR A 40 9.11 27.59 -8.48
C TYR A 40 10.57 27.51 -8.97
N THR A 41 11.51 28.03 -8.20
CA THR A 41 12.94 28.03 -8.55
C THR A 41 13.72 27.27 -7.48
N LEU A 42 14.55 26.31 -7.91
CA LEU A 42 15.53 25.65 -7.05
C LEU A 42 16.82 26.48 -7.02
N THR A 43 17.39 26.64 -5.83
CA THR A 43 18.70 27.29 -5.67
C THR A 43 19.81 26.40 -6.23
N LYS A 44 20.97 27.01 -6.55
CA LYS A 44 22.15 26.26 -7.00
C LYS A 44 22.57 25.18 -5.99
N ASN A 45 22.47 25.48 -4.70
CA ASN A 45 22.79 24.53 -3.63
C ASN A 45 21.84 23.32 -3.64
N GLU A 46 20.52 23.57 -3.73
CA GLU A 46 19.52 22.49 -3.81
C GLU A 46 19.73 21.61 -5.04
N LEU A 47 20.00 22.21 -6.19
CA LEU A 47 20.34 21.45 -7.41
C LEU A 47 21.59 20.59 -7.22
N GLY A 48 22.63 21.12 -6.56
CA GLY A 48 23.84 20.37 -6.23
C GLY A 48 23.56 19.15 -5.34
N ILE A 49 22.74 19.33 -4.30
CA ILE A 49 22.32 18.24 -3.40
C ILE A 49 21.58 17.15 -4.18
N ILE A 50 20.61 17.53 -5.03
CA ILE A 50 19.83 16.57 -5.81
C ILE A 50 20.73 15.81 -6.79
N LYS A 51 21.61 16.51 -7.52
CA LYS A 51 22.54 15.88 -8.47
C LYS A 51 23.52 14.92 -7.81
N LYS A 52 24.00 15.23 -6.60
CA LYS A 52 24.89 14.34 -5.83
C LYS A 52 24.17 13.10 -5.30
N THR A 53 22.89 13.22 -4.98
CA THR A 53 22.11 12.16 -4.35
C THR A 53 21.52 11.18 -5.37
N LEU A 54 20.93 11.69 -6.44
CA LEU A 54 20.31 10.86 -7.46
C LEU A 54 21.39 10.26 -8.37
N ILE A 55 21.34 8.94 -8.55
CA ILE A 55 22.31 8.25 -9.40
C ILE A 55 21.74 8.16 -10.81
N PRO A 56 22.48 8.57 -11.86
CA PRO A 56 22.06 8.34 -13.23
C PRO A 56 21.77 6.86 -13.44
N TYR A 57 20.70 6.55 -14.16
CA TYR A 57 20.41 5.17 -14.50
C TYR A 57 21.56 4.61 -15.35
N THR A 58 22.39 3.77 -14.74
CA THR A 58 23.44 3.01 -15.40
C THR A 58 22.94 1.58 -15.59
N PHE A 59 22.94 1.08 -16.82
CA PHE A 59 22.75 -0.34 -17.08
C PHE A 59 23.98 -1.10 -16.54
N SER A 60 23.96 -1.49 -15.26
CA SER A 60 24.90 -2.48 -14.77
C SER A 60 24.32 -3.87 -15.01
N ASN A 61 25.20 -4.83 -15.32
CA ASN A 61 24.83 -6.25 -15.35
C ASN A 61 24.76 -6.85 -13.93
N GLU A 62 24.95 -6.01 -12.90
CA GLU A 62 24.93 -6.42 -11.50
C GLU A 62 23.49 -6.45 -10.98
N ILE A 63 23.12 -7.57 -10.36
CA ILE A 63 21.78 -7.76 -9.80
C ILE A 63 21.71 -6.97 -8.48
N GLU A 64 21.07 -5.80 -8.49
CA GLU A 64 20.76 -5.05 -7.27
C GLU A 64 19.39 -5.48 -6.71
N VAL A 65 19.34 -5.88 -5.44
CA VAL A 65 18.08 -6.20 -4.76
C VAL A 65 17.38 -4.91 -4.35
N SER A 66 16.11 -4.75 -4.73
CA SER A 66 15.35 -3.53 -4.46
C SER A 66 15.28 -3.19 -2.96
N PRO A 67 15.49 -1.92 -2.56
CA PRO A 67 15.25 -1.45 -1.20
C PRO A 67 13.85 -1.80 -0.66
N SER A 68 12.86 -1.79 -1.56
CA SER A 68 11.48 -2.17 -1.22
C SER A 68 11.34 -3.65 -0.84
N TYR A 69 12.19 -4.53 -1.37
CA TYR A 69 12.25 -5.94 -1.00
C TYR A 69 12.80 -6.09 0.42
N TYR A 70 13.93 -5.45 0.74
CA TYR A 70 14.51 -5.49 2.09
C TYR A 70 13.55 -4.94 3.14
N TYR A 71 12.91 -3.80 2.85
CA TYR A 71 11.90 -3.22 3.72
C TYR A 71 10.71 -4.16 3.94
N LYS A 72 10.21 -4.79 2.88
CA LYS A 72 9.14 -5.79 3.00
C LYS A 72 9.58 -6.93 3.90
N LYS A 73 10.74 -7.53 3.63
CA LYS A 73 11.24 -8.71 4.36
C LYS A 73 11.53 -8.41 5.83
N SER A 74 12.12 -7.26 6.14
CA SER A 74 12.37 -6.86 7.53
C SER A 74 11.07 -6.65 8.31
N LEU A 75 10.06 -6.03 7.69
CA LEU A 75 8.74 -5.87 8.30
C LEU A 75 8.00 -7.21 8.48
N GLU A 76 8.05 -8.10 7.48
CA GLU A 76 7.49 -9.45 7.58
C GLU A 76 8.09 -10.17 8.80
N TYR A 77 9.42 -10.20 8.89
CA TYR A 77 10.14 -10.82 10.00
C TYR A 77 9.77 -10.20 11.35
N MET A 78 9.80 -8.88 11.47
CA MET A 78 9.45 -8.17 12.70
C MET A 78 8.03 -8.48 13.15
N ARG A 79 7.05 -8.46 12.23
CA ARG A 79 5.65 -8.69 12.57
C ARG A 79 5.37 -10.15 12.92
N ASP A 80 6.03 -11.08 12.24
CA ASP A 80 5.94 -12.51 12.56
C ASP A 80 6.57 -12.81 13.93
N ALA A 81 7.72 -12.20 14.25
CA ALA A 81 8.35 -12.34 15.57
C ALA A 81 7.48 -11.78 16.71
N ASN A 82 6.65 -10.76 16.43
CA ASN A 82 5.76 -10.14 17.42
C ASN A 82 4.31 -10.61 17.34
N ARG A 83 4.05 -11.71 16.60
CA ARG A 83 2.71 -12.18 16.28
C ARG A 83 1.83 -12.39 17.52
N GLU A 84 2.35 -13.05 18.54
CA GLU A 84 1.59 -13.35 19.77
C GLU A 84 1.25 -12.09 20.60
N CYS A 85 2.14 -11.09 20.58
CA CYS A 85 1.89 -9.79 21.18
C CYS A 85 0.72 -9.10 20.46
N TYR A 86 0.75 -9.09 19.12
CA TYR A 86 -0.33 -8.53 18.32
C TYR A 86 -1.63 -9.33 18.47
N ARG A 87 -1.57 -10.65 18.59
CA ARG A 87 -2.74 -11.50 18.86
C ARG A 87 -3.41 -11.12 20.17
N SER A 88 -2.64 -11.03 21.25
CA SER A 88 -3.14 -10.61 22.56
C SER A 88 -3.75 -9.21 22.53
N TYR A 89 -3.11 -8.28 21.84
CA TYR A 89 -3.61 -6.92 21.65
C TYR A 89 -4.95 -6.90 20.89
N LEU A 90 -5.06 -7.63 19.79
CA LEU A 90 -6.28 -7.70 18.99
C LEU A 90 -7.42 -8.41 19.73
N ASP A 91 -7.13 -9.49 20.46
CA ASP A 91 -8.14 -10.21 21.26
C ASP A 91 -8.70 -9.32 22.38
N ASN A 92 -7.88 -8.45 22.98
CA ASN A 92 -8.36 -7.44 23.92
C ASN A 92 -9.27 -6.40 23.26
N LEU A 93 -9.02 -6.03 22.01
CA LEU A 93 -9.93 -5.18 21.24
C LEU A 93 -11.24 -5.92 20.89
N GLN A 94 -11.16 -7.20 20.52
CA GLN A 94 -12.32 -8.04 20.24
C GLN A 94 -13.26 -8.13 21.44
N LYS A 95 -12.71 -8.33 22.65
CA LYS A 95 -13.49 -8.33 23.91
C LYS A 95 -14.25 -7.03 24.13
N LYS A 96 -13.67 -5.88 23.75
CA LYS A 96 -14.30 -4.56 23.90
C LYS A 96 -15.40 -4.29 22.87
N VAL A 97 -15.23 -4.75 21.63
CA VAL A 97 -16.24 -4.54 20.56
C VAL A 97 -17.37 -5.57 20.59
N GLY A 98 -17.10 -6.75 21.15
CA GLY A 98 -18.06 -7.85 21.29
C GLY A 98 -18.17 -8.71 20.02
N PRO A 99 -18.54 -10.00 20.18
CA PRO A 99 -18.75 -10.92 19.08
C PRO A 99 -20.09 -10.67 18.35
N LEU A 100 -20.12 -10.94 17.06
CA LEU A 100 -21.33 -10.95 16.24
C LEU A 100 -21.46 -12.30 15.54
N THR A 101 -22.70 -12.78 15.35
CA THR A 101 -22.98 -13.89 14.44
C THR A 101 -23.29 -13.36 13.04
N PRO A 102 -23.30 -14.19 11.99
CA PRO A 102 -23.76 -13.77 10.65
C PRO A 102 -25.16 -13.13 10.66
N GLU A 103 -26.09 -13.66 11.45
CA GLU A 103 -27.46 -13.13 11.59
C GLU A 103 -27.48 -11.82 12.38
N GLY A 104 -26.71 -11.76 13.47
CA GLY A 104 -26.53 -10.54 14.27
C GLY A 104 -25.89 -9.42 13.45
N LEU A 105 -24.97 -9.77 12.55
CA LEU A 105 -24.40 -8.86 11.58
C LEU A 105 -25.52 -8.31 10.68
N GLY A 106 -26.33 -9.17 10.07
CA GLY A 106 -27.44 -8.78 9.18
C GLY A 106 -28.47 -7.81 9.80
N LYS A 107 -28.63 -7.82 11.13
CA LYS A 107 -29.52 -6.94 11.89
C LYS A 107 -28.93 -5.55 12.18
N LEU A 108 -27.64 -5.32 11.96
CA LEU A 108 -27.01 -4.03 12.19
C LEU A 108 -27.56 -2.98 11.20
N SER A 109 -28.09 -1.89 11.76
CA SER A 109 -28.61 -0.75 11.01
C SER A 109 -27.57 -0.14 10.06
N SER A 110 -28.04 0.26 8.87
CA SER A 110 -27.31 1.04 7.87
C SER A 110 -26.71 2.36 8.39
N LYS A 111 -27.05 2.81 9.60
CA LYS A 111 -26.48 4.00 10.25
C LYS A 111 -25.00 3.85 10.65
N LYS A 112 -24.42 2.64 10.70
CA LYS A 112 -22.96 2.41 10.95
C LYS A 112 -22.11 2.36 9.66
N ASN A 113 -22.62 2.84 8.54
CA ASN A 113 -22.03 2.72 7.19
C ASN A 113 -20.71 3.51 6.95
N GLY A 114 -20.08 4.09 7.97
CA GLY A 114 -18.85 4.88 7.85
C GLY A 114 -17.62 4.32 8.56
N ILE A 115 -17.75 3.22 9.31
CA ILE A 115 -16.64 2.72 10.13
C ILE A 115 -15.61 2.00 9.26
N ARG A 116 -14.39 2.55 9.24
CA ARG A 116 -13.22 1.96 8.61
C ARG A 116 -12.43 1.11 9.61
N GLY A 117 -11.96 -0.06 9.20
CA GLY A 117 -11.15 -0.93 10.04
C GLY A 117 -10.93 -2.30 9.43
N ILE A 118 -10.77 -3.31 10.29
CA ILE A 118 -10.77 -4.72 9.89
C ILE A 118 -11.98 -5.48 10.45
N TYR A 119 -12.35 -6.55 9.77
CA TYR A 119 -13.26 -7.57 10.29
C TYR A 119 -12.51 -8.90 10.39
N VAL A 120 -12.70 -9.59 11.51
CA VAL A 120 -12.14 -10.93 11.77
C VAL A 120 -13.30 -11.91 11.85
N ILE A 121 -13.27 -12.95 11.03
CA ILE A 121 -14.26 -14.03 10.98
C ILE A 121 -13.59 -15.30 11.49
N HIS A 122 -14.15 -15.91 12.53
CA HIS A 122 -13.65 -17.13 13.14
C HIS A 122 -14.65 -18.28 12.92
N ASN A 123 -14.20 -19.39 12.32
CA ASN A 123 -14.93 -20.65 12.25
C ASN A 123 -14.54 -21.53 13.44
N HIS A 124 -15.48 -21.77 14.36
CA HIS A 124 -15.26 -22.55 15.59
C HIS A 124 -15.19 -24.07 15.38
N LYS A 125 -15.59 -24.58 14.22
CA LYS A 125 -15.48 -26.02 13.94
C LYS A 125 -14.11 -26.37 13.39
N LYS A 126 -13.55 -25.47 12.58
CA LYS A 126 -12.27 -25.68 11.89
C LYS A 126 -11.11 -24.93 12.54
N GLU A 127 -11.38 -24.09 13.55
CA GLU A 127 -10.42 -23.18 14.17
C GLU A 127 -9.68 -22.32 13.13
N LYS A 128 -10.42 -21.83 12.12
CA LYS A 128 -9.89 -21.04 11.00
C LYS A 128 -10.35 -19.60 11.04
N TYR A 129 -9.44 -18.72 10.66
CA TYR A 129 -9.68 -17.28 10.63
C TYR A 129 -9.71 -16.74 9.20
N TYR A 130 -10.55 -15.74 8.97
CA TYR A 130 -10.46 -14.84 7.82
C TYR A 130 -10.38 -13.41 8.34
N VAL A 131 -9.48 -12.62 7.76
CA VAL A 131 -9.31 -11.20 8.07
C VAL A 131 -9.48 -10.40 6.80
N GLY A 132 -10.27 -9.32 6.86
CA GLY A 132 -10.36 -8.36 5.76
C GLY A 132 -10.46 -6.93 6.25
N GLN A 133 -9.99 -5.99 5.45
CA GLN A 133 -10.18 -4.54 5.68
C GLN A 133 -11.36 -3.96 4.90
N ALA A 134 -11.97 -2.91 5.44
CA ALA A 134 -12.96 -2.13 4.70
C ALA A 134 -13.11 -0.70 5.23
N LYS A 135 -13.56 0.20 4.35
CA LYS A 135 -14.10 1.52 4.74
C LYS A 135 -15.54 1.44 5.29
N LYS A 136 -16.21 0.32 5.01
CA LYS A 136 -17.57 -0.01 5.47
C LYS A 136 -17.55 -1.44 6.00
N LEU A 137 -17.08 -1.60 7.24
CA LEU A 137 -16.83 -2.90 7.87
C LEU A 137 -18.00 -3.87 7.75
N TYR A 138 -19.17 -3.42 8.21
CA TYR A 138 -20.39 -4.20 8.19
C TYR A 138 -20.71 -4.77 6.79
N VAL A 139 -20.75 -3.88 5.80
CA VAL A 139 -21.11 -4.23 4.42
C VAL A 139 -20.15 -5.26 3.84
N ARG A 140 -18.85 -5.16 4.12
CA ARG A 140 -17.87 -6.12 3.57
C ARG A 140 -17.89 -7.44 4.32
N ALA A 141 -18.02 -7.44 5.65
CA ALA A 141 -18.08 -8.65 6.45
C ALA A 141 -19.28 -9.54 6.05
N ILE A 142 -20.48 -8.95 5.88
CA ILE A 142 -21.70 -9.74 5.58
C ILE A 142 -21.67 -10.37 4.17
N MET A 143 -20.87 -9.83 3.24
CA MET A 143 -20.73 -10.42 1.90
C MET A 143 -20.09 -11.81 1.92
N HIS A 144 -19.34 -12.16 2.97
CA HIS A 144 -18.76 -13.51 3.10
C HIS A 144 -19.81 -14.59 3.38
N PHE A 145 -21.00 -14.20 3.83
CA PHE A 145 -22.12 -15.09 4.14
C PHE A 145 -23.22 -14.99 3.07
N ARG A 146 -22.88 -14.48 1.89
CA ARG A 146 -23.76 -14.40 0.72
C ARG A 146 -23.12 -15.10 -0.46
N GLU A 147 -23.94 -15.82 -1.21
CA GLU A 147 -23.52 -16.57 -2.38
C GLU A 147 -22.76 -15.68 -3.37
N ASN A 148 -21.57 -16.12 -3.81
CA ASN A 148 -20.74 -15.47 -4.83
C ASN A 148 -20.33 -14.00 -4.55
N ARG A 149 -20.40 -13.52 -3.30
CA ARG A 149 -20.04 -12.12 -2.96
C ARG A 149 -18.72 -11.95 -2.20
N GLY A 150 -18.26 -12.99 -1.49
CA GLY A 150 -17.11 -12.92 -0.60
C GLY A 150 -16.13 -14.07 -0.80
N ASN A 151 -15.62 -14.61 0.31
CA ASN A 151 -14.74 -15.77 0.28
C ASN A 151 -15.60 -17.05 0.18
N ASN A 152 -15.52 -17.73 -0.96
CA ASN A 152 -16.32 -18.93 -1.21
C ASN A 152 -16.08 -20.04 -0.18
N LEU A 153 -14.88 -20.18 0.39
CA LEU A 153 -14.63 -21.18 1.42
C LEU A 153 -15.35 -20.86 2.73
N VAL A 154 -15.39 -19.58 3.12
CA VAL A 154 -16.18 -19.12 4.28
C VAL A 154 -17.66 -19.37 4.03
N TYR A 155 -18.15 -19.03 2.84
CA TYR A 155 -19.56 -19.23 2.47
C TYR A 155 -19.95 -20.72 2.49
N ASN A 156 -19.13 -21.59 1.87
CA ASN A 156 -19.39 -23.03 1.80
C ASN A 156 -19.47 -23.64 3.21
N ASP A 157 -18.52 -23.28 4.07
CA ASP A 157 -18.48 -23.77 5.46
C ASP A 157 -19.69 -23.26 6.26
N TYR A 158 -20.08 -22.00 6.06
CA TYR A 158 -21.30 -21.44 6.66
C TYR A 158 -22.57 -22.16 6.21
N THR A 159 -22.74 -22.39 4.90
CA THR A 159 -23.89 -23.14 4.38
C THR A 159 -23.89 -24.62 4.79
N SER A 160 -22.72 -25.16 5.16
CA SER A 160 -22.58 -26.51 5.72
C SER A 160 -22.93 -26.59 7.22
N GLY A 161 -23.35 -25.47 7.82
CA GLY A 161 -23.77 -25.39 9.21
C GLY A 161 -22.65 -25.11 10.23
N ASP A 162 -21.44 -24.77 9.78
CA ASP A 162 -20.37 -24.37 10.69
C ASP A 162 -20.73 -23.05 11.39
N LYS A 163 -20.40 -22.94 12.68
CA LYS A 163 -20.68 -21.74 13.49
C LYS A 163 -19.56 -20.72 13.33
N PHE A 164 -19.94 -19.46 13.16
CA PHE A 164 -19.02 -18.35 12.98
C PHE A 164 -19.20 -17.24 14.03
N THR A 165 -18.09 -16.62 14.40
CA THR A 165 -18.08 -15.34 15.11
C THR A 165 -17.33 -14.29 14.32
N ILE A 166 -17.83 -13.06 14.36
CA ILE A 166 -17.34 -11.93 13.59
C ILE A 166 -17.04 -10.79 14.55
N TYR A 167 -15.86 -10.20 14.43
CA TYR A 167 -15.44 -9.03 15.18
C TYR A 167 -15.18 -7.89 14.22
N LEU A 168 -15.74 -6.70 14.50
CA LEU A 168 -15.52 -5.49 13.72
C LEU A 168 -14.61 -4.56 14.53
N ILE A 169 -13.35 -4.43 14.14
CA ILE A 169 -12.34 -3.63 14.85
C ILE A 169 -12.09 -2.32 14.07
N PRO A 170 -12.57 -1.17 14.57
CA PRO A 170 -12.34 0.12 13.93
C PRO A 170 -10.85 0.52 13.97
N LEU A 171 -10.33 1.10 12.88
CA LEU A 171 -8.94 1.58 12.81
C LEU A 171 -8.65 2.68 13.87
N GLU A 172 -9.63 3.53 14.16
CA GLU A 172 -9.50 4.60 15.18
C GLU A 172 -9.37 4.09 16.61
N LYS A 173 -9.64 2.80 16.84
CA LYS A 173 -9.43 2.14 18.14
C LYS A 173 -8.09 1.41 18.19
N THR A 174 -7.22 1.60 17.21
CA THR A 174 -5.91 0.96 17.16
C THR A 174 -4.77 1.97 17.02
N ASN A 175 -3.56 1.53 17.33
CA ASN A 175 -2.33 2.30 17.12
C ASN A 175 -1.81 2.23 15.66
N CYS A 176 -2.55 1.60 14.75
CA CYS A 176 -2.11 1.45 13.36
C CYS A 176 -2.37 2.72 12.55
N SER A 177 -1.41 3.08 11.70
CA SER A 177 -1.47 4.27 10.85
C SER A 177 -2.33 4.08 9.60
N SER A 178 -2.54 2.84 9.15
CA SER A 178 -3.31 2.52 7.95
C SER A 178 -4.13 1.24 8.11
N LEU A 179 -5.13 1.06 7.24
CA LEU A 179 -5.90 -0.17 7.18
C LEU A 179 -5.05 -1.36 6.71
N ASN A 180 -4.09 -1.13 5.83
CA ASN A 180 -3.20 -2.18 5.35
C ASN A 180 -2.27 -2.68 6.46
N GLU A 181 -1.74 -1.77 7.28
CA GLU A 181 -0.95 -2.11 8.45
C GLU A 181 -1.76 -2.94 9.45
N LEU A 182 -2.99 -2.51 9.77
CA LEU A 182 -3.87 -3.24 10.67
C LEU A 182 -4.26 -4.63 10.11
N GLU A 183 -4.54 -4.72 8.81
CA GLU A 183 -4.89 -5.99 8.14
C GLU A 183 -3.72 -6.97 8.14
N ASP A 184 -2.51 -6.57 7.74
CA ASP A 184 -1.34 -7.45 7.71
C ASP A 184 -0.98 -7.95 9.11
N ILE A 185 -0.99 -7.07 10.11
CA ILE A 185 -0.78 -7.44 11.52
C ILE A 185 -1.80 -8.50 11.95
N ALA A 186 -3.08 -8.28 11.64
CA ALA A 186 -4.15 -9.22 12.02
C ALA A 186 -4.07 -10.55 11.25
N ILE A 187 -3.78 -10.55 9.95
CA ILE A 187 -3.62 -11.79 9.18
C ILE A 187 -2.51 -12.65 9.78
N ARG A 188 -1.40 -12.04 10.19
CA ARG A 188 -0.30 -12.75 10.87
C ARG A 188 -0.73 -13.23 12.24
N ALA A 189 -1.26 -12.35 13.09
CA ALA A 189 -1.71 -12.67 14.45
C ALA A 189 -2.70 -13.83 14.53
N TYR A 190 -3.59 -13.95 13.54
CA TYR A 190 -4.58 -15.03 13.45
C TYR A 190 -4.15 -16.19 12.54
N GLU A 191 -2.92 -16.18 12.01
CA GLU A 191 -2.43 -17.14 11.01
C GLU A 191 -3.42 -17.35 9.85
N ALA A 192 -4.15 -16.29 9.50
CA ALA A 192 -5.29 -16.38 8.61
C ALA A 192 -4.89 -16.74 7.17
N PHE A 193 -3.62 -16.51 6.81
CA PHE A 193 -3.04 -16.84 5.51
C PHE A 193 -2.47 -18.26 5.45
N THR A 194 -1.73 -18.69 6.47
CA THR A 194 -1.06 -20.00 6.49
C THR A 194 -2.01 -21.12 6.89
N LEU A 195 -2.91 -20.87 7.85
CA LEU A 195 -3.82 -21.86 8.42
C LEU A 195 -5.31 -21.50 8.23
N GLY A 196 -5.61 -20.25 7.87
CA GLY A 196 -6.98 -19.76 7.70
C GLY A 196 -7.51 -19.73 6.26
N TYR A 197 -8.39 -18.76 6.00
CA TYR A 197 -9.10 -18.60 4.73
C TYR A 197 -8.50 -17.52 3.80
N ASN A 198 -7.57 -16.69 4.29
CA ASN A 198 -6.92 -15.66 3.46
C ASN A 198 -6.02 -16.31 2.42
N LYS A 199 -6.01 -15.76 1.20
CA LYS A 199 -5.15 -16.22 0.10
C LYS A 199 -3.86 -15.41 -0.07
N VAL A 200 -3.74 -14.32 0.68
CA VAL A 200 -2.58 -13.41 0.65
C VAL A 200 -2.28 -12.92 2.08
N PRO A 201 -1.01 -12.60 2.40
CA PRO A 201 -0.61 -12.18 3.74
C PRO A 201 -1.00 -10.73 4.10
N GLY A 202 -1.45 -9.94 3.13
CA GLY A 202 -1.75 -8.50 3.29
C GLY A 202 -0.85 -7.63 2.39
N ASN A 203 -1.10 -6.32 2.35
CA ASN A 203 -0.31 -5.38 1.56
C ASN A 203 0.61 -4.53 2.45
N ILE A 204 1.91 -4.81 2.43
CA ILE A 204 2.91 -4.07 3.23
C ILE A 204 3.48 -2.86 2.48
N LEU A 205 3.41 -2.87 1.14
CA LEU A 205 4.03 -1.88 0.26
C LEU A 205 3.05 -0.72 -0.04
N ASP A 206 2.46 -0.15 1.01
CA ASP A 206 1.44 0.92 0.88
C ASP A 206 2.00 2.35 1.07
N LYS A 207 3.30 2.45 1.37
CA LYS A 207 4.05 3.69 1.54
C LYS A 207 5.16 3.78 0.48
N PRO A 208 5.57 4.99 0.07
CA PRO A 208 6.75 5.16 -0.77
C PRO A 208 8.00 4.71 0.01
N ILE A 209 8.74 3.74 -0.53
CA ILE A 209 10.02 3.29 0.03
C ILE A 209 11.11 3.85 -0.86
N PHE A 210 11.96 4.70 -0.30
CA PHE A 210 13.09 5.32 -0.97
C PHE A 210 14.35 4.46 -0.82
N LYS A 211 15.33 4.65 -1.73
CA LYS A 211 16.56 3.85 -1.76
C LYS A 211 17.41 4.07 -0.52
N SER A 212 17.37 5.28 0.01
CA SER A 212 18.04 5.70 1.23
C SER A 212 17.31 6.87 1.88
N ALA A 213 17.78 7.32 3.05
CA ALA A 213 17.24 8.50 3.73
C ALA A 213 17.45 9.76 2.89
N GLU A 214 18.59 9.89 2.22
CA GLU A 214 18.93 11.02 1.35
C GLU A 214 17.96 11.13 0.16
N TYR A 215 17.54 9.99 -0.42
CA TYR A 215 16.51 9.98 -1.47
C TYR A 215 15.16 10.50 -0.96
N LEU A 216 14.80 10.17 0.29
CA LEU A 216 13.60 10.70 0.93
C LEU A 216 13.73 12.22 1.18
N GLU A 217 14.87 12.68 1.69
CA GLU A 217 15.13 14.12 1.92
C GLU A 217 15.04 14.92 0.62
N VAL A 218 15.63 14.42 -0.47
CA VAL A 218 15.51 15.01 -1.81
C VAL A 218 14.05 15.08 -2.24
N ALA A 219 13.29 14.01 -2.03
CA ALA A 219 11.88 13.98 -2.36
C ALA A 219 11.07 14.98 -1.53
N GLU A 220 11.34 15.09 -0.23
CA GLU A 220 10.70 16.06 0.67
C GLU A 220 11.02 17.50 0.29
N LEU A 221 12.27 17.78 -0.04
CA LEU A 221 12.71 19.08 -0.56
C LEU A 221 11.90 19.46 -1.79
N ILE A 222 11.83 18.58 -2.79
CA ILE A 222 11.09 18.85 -4.03
C ILE A 222 9.61 19.04 -3.72
N VAL A 223 8.97 18.14 -2.95
CA VAL A 223 7.56 18.28 -2.56
C VAL A 223 7.29 19.61 -1.87
N ASN A 224 8.18 20.05 -0.97
CA ASN A 224 8.02 21.31 -0.25
C ASN A 224 8.10 22.54 -1.16
N ARG A 225 8.84 22.47 -2.26
CA ARG A 225 8.92 23.55 -3.27
C ARG A 225 7.69 23.60 -4.17
N ILE A 226 7.02 22.48 -4.37
CA ILE A 226 5.93 22.36 -5.36
C ILE A 226 4.53 22.27 -4.76
N LYS A 227 4.39 21.92 -3.47
CA LYS A 227 3.11 21.57 -2.83
C LYS A 227 1.99 22.62 -2.92
N ASP A 228 2.36 23.88 -3.12
CA ASP A 228 1.44 25.02 -3.14
C ASP A 228 1.26 25.62 -4.54
N THR A 229 1.85 24.99 -5.58
CA THR A 229 1.61 25.39 -6.97
C THR A 229 0.26 24.89 -7.48
N GLN A 230 -0.32 25.59 -8.44
CA GLN A 230 -1.57 25.20 -9.08
C GLN A 230 -1.46 23.81 -9.74
N TRP A 231 -0.39 23.57 -10.50
CA TRP A 231 -0.22 22.31 -11.22
C TRP A 231 -0.03 21.11 -10.28
N PHE A 232 0.51 21.31 -9.07
CA PHE A 232 0.62 20.24 -8.07
C PHE A 232 -0.75 19.74 -7.63
N ALA A 233 -1.79 20.59 -7.67
CA ALA A 233 -3.17 20.16 -7.46
C ALA A 233 -3.74 19.38 -8.67
N GLU A 234 -3.28 19.68 -9.89
CA GLU A 234 -3.79 19.12 -11.16
C GLU A 234 -3.22 17.73 -11.53
N ILE A 235 -2.08 17.34 -10.96
CA ILE A 235 -1.48 16.00 -11.12
C ILE A 235 -2.26 14.94 -10.33
N SER A 236 -3.43 14.57 -10.87
CA SER A 236 -4.46 13.80 -10.17
C SER A 236 -4.30 12.28 -10.20
N ASN A 237 -3.57 11.74 -11.19
CA ASN A 237 -3.41 10.29 -11.40
C ASN A 237 -1.94 9.87 -11.52
N ASP A 238 -1.70 8.56 -11.41
CA ASP A 238 -0.33 8.01 -11.33
C ASP A 238 0.48 8.28 -12.61
N ASN A 239 -0.16 8.22 -13.79
CA ASN A 239 0.48 8.57 -15.06
C ASN A 239 0.92 10.04 -15.12
N LYS A 240 0.07 10.97 -14.66
CA LYS A 240 0.42 12.40 -14.60
C LYS A 240 1.59 12.63 -13.65
N ARG A 241 1.61 11.98 -12.48
CA ARG A 241 2.71 12.10 -11.51
C ARG A 241 4.03 11.56 -12.04
N ILE A 242 4.02 10.42 -12.73
CA ILE A 242 5.22 9.85 -13.37
C ILE A 242 5.73 10.80 -14.47
N LYS A 243 4.84 11.28 -15.35
CA LYS A 243 5.21 12.23 -16.42
C LYS A 243 5.80 13.51 -15.85
N TYR A 244 5.16 14.08 -14.83
CA TYR A 244 5.68 15.24 -14.11
C TYR A 244 7.08 14.99 -13.57
N THR A 245 7.30 13.86 -12.87
CA THR A 245 8.60 13.52 -12.29
C THR A 245 9.70 13.48 -13.35
N ARG A 246 9.44 12.80 -14.48
CA ARG A 246 10.41 12.75 -15.59
C ARG A 246 10.66 14.12 -16.22
N HIS A 247 9.62 14.93 -16.38
CA HIS A 247 9.74 16.27 -16.94
C HIS A 247 10.57 17.17 -16.02
N PHE A 248 10.25 17.18 -14.73
CA PHE A 248 10.98 17.92 -13.70
C PHE A 248 12.47 17.56 -13.71
N LEU A 249 12.81 16.27 -13.69
CA LEU A 249 14.21 15.85 -13.72
C LEU A 249 14.91 16.32 -15.00
N LYS A 250 14.23 16.24 -16.17
CA LYS A 250 14.80 16.69 -17.44
C LYS A 250 14.96 18.21 -17.52
N GLU A 251 14.00 18.97 -17.03
CA GLU A 251 14.00 20.44 -17.06
C GLU A 251 15.18 21.02 -16.29
N TRP A 252 15.52 20.41 -15.16
CA TRP A 252 16.62 20.84 -14.28
C TRP A 252 17.94 20.11 -14.53
N ASP A 253 18.03 19.33 -15.63
CA ASP A 253 19.23 18.54 -15.97
C ASP A 253 19.69 17.65 -14.80
N LEU A 254 18.72 16.96 -14.18
CA LEU A 254 18.90 16.05 -13.05
C LEU A 254 18.94 14.60 -13.52
N PRO A 255 19.62 13.70 -12.78
CA PRO A 255 19.66 12.28 -13.07
C PRO A 255 18.26 11.64 -13.16
N GLN A 256 17.99 10.88 -14.23
CA GLN A 256 16.74 10.11 -14.38
C GLN A 256 16.80 8.77 -13.64
N ASP A 257 17.05 8.85 -12.33
CA ASP A 257 17.09 7.68 -11.45
C ASP A 257 15.76 6.92 -11.47
N LEU A 258 15.81 5.62 -11.79
CA LEU A 258 14.60 4.80 -11.99
C LEU A 258 13.85 4.59 -10.66
N HIS A 259 14.56 4.37 -9.57
CA HIS A 259 13.98 4.19 -8.24
C HIS A 259 13.22 5.45 -7.81
N PHE A 260 13.81 6.63 -8.03
CA PHE A 260 13.20 7.93 -7.75
C PHE A 260 11.99 8.17 -8.64
N VAL A 261 12.09 7.92 -9.95
CA VAL A 261 10.99 8.08 -10.92
C VAL A 261 9.76 7.23 -10.56
N HIS A 262 9.96 6.05 -9.97
CA HIS A 262 8.85 5.18 -9.56
C HIS A 262 8.34 5.46 -8.13
N THR A 263 9.18 5.96 -7.23
CA THR A 263 8.82 6.17 -5.82
C THR A 263 8.27 7.56 -5.56
N PHE A 264 8.86 8.61 -6.16
CA PHE A 264 8.44 9.99 -5.98
C PHE A 264 6.96 10.26 -6.34
N PRO A 265 6.40 9.69 -7.43
CA PRO A 265 4.97 9.76 -7.71
C PRO A 265 4.07 9.22 -6.58
N LYS A 266 4.49 8.16 -5.89
CA LYS A 266 3.75 7.58 -4.77
C LYS A 266 3.76 8.54 -3.58
N MET A 267 4.87 9.21 -3.32
CA MET A 267 4.96 10.25 -2.30
C MET A 267 4.03 11.43 -2.59
N ILE A 268 4.02 11.94 -3.83
CA ILE A 268 3.09 13.01 -4.22
C ILE A 268 1.63 12.60 -3.97
N LYS A 269 1.26 11.37 -4.36
CA LYS A 269 -0.09 10.81 -4.12
C LYS A 269 -0.43 10.77 -2.63
N VAL A 270 0.51 10.36 -1.77
CA VAL A 270 0.32 10.34 -0.31
C VAL A 270 0.12 11.76 0.22
N TYR A 271 0.96 12.71 -0.21
CA TYR A 271 0.88 14.11 0.21
C TYR A 271 -0.47 14.75 -0.17
N GLN A 272 -0.90 14.60 -1.41
CA GLN A 272 -2.19 15.11 -1.89
C GLN A 272 -3.38 14.50 -1.13
N LYS A 273 -3.32 13.20 -0.80
CA LYS A 273 -4.36 12.52 -0.01
C LYS A 273 -4.44 13.06 1.43
N LYS A 274 -3.31 13.45 2.03
CA LYS A 274 -3.28 14.08 3.36
C LYS A 274 -3.93 15.47 3.31
N LYS A 275 -3.56 16.32 2.35
CA LYS A 275 -4.14 17.68 2.18
C LYS A 275 -5.66 17.65 1.97
N LYS A 276 -6.19 16.68 1.21
CA LYS A 276 -7.65 16.51 1.03
C LYS A 276 -8.39 16.09 2.31
N LYS A 277 -7.73 15.43 3.27
CA LYS A 277 -8.34 15.02 4.54
C LYS A 277 -8.34 16.15 5.58
N PHE A 278 -7.45 17.12 5.43
CA PHE A 278 -7.31 18.28 6.31
C PHE A 278 -7.12 19.53 5.44
N PRO A 279 -8.18 20.02 4.77
CA PRO A 279 -8.09 21.33 4.13
C PRO A 279 -7.74 22.34 5.22
N LYS A 280 -6.70 23.17 4.99
CA LYS A 280 -6.44 24.32 5.87
C LYS A 280 -7.69 25.19 5.80
N ASN A 281 -8.30 25.44 6.96
CA ASN A 281 -9.35 26.44 7.13
C ASN A 281 -8.84 27.82 6.72
#